data_AF-A0A644SLB4-F1
#
_entry.id   AF-A0A644SLB4-F1
#
_cell.length_a   1.000
_cell.length_b   1.000
_cell.length_c   1.000
_cell.angle_alpha   90.00
_cell.angle_beta   90.00
_cell.angle_gamma   90.00
#
_symmetry.space_group_name_H-M   'P 1'
#
loop_
_entity.id
_entity.type
_entity.pdbx_description
1 polymer ?
#
loop_
_entity_poly.entity_id
_entity_poly.type
_entity_poly.pdbx_seq_one_letter_code
_entity_poly.pdbx_strand_id
1 'polypeptide(L)'
;MIKEIQNIFRLFFILFSGAAITVACESEPDELGMQFFQNGTAQGTEASFDVVAYNVYNNDIVEADNNRLSEATLGAFDESNFGMQKSSYVTQVRLSSYDPDFGANAVVDSVVLQMKPFYQTATDSVVTKTYDDYIHPDNIPAKKVVTSYPIKKYGKAKRNFTINVHEVTDFLYSTETNFYSNQQVNTGALLGTKSFDGYLRAIKITKDSDNSELFSRDAGLRIALDKDFFQSKIINKKGSFELKDVASFIRYFRGLKFSVTEDDGYIFNFNPNELSVIIYYKYDKTENNTTTRTDGSYTLDLGSANVHFNQIQYSRSNTFLNYVSSTPNTNGDTKLFLQGMGGPGAEIVIPDAAIAQLKNLYKNEKIGLLSAKIRLYSDLALWNNSYAKPDTFATLIKTIGTDNSTTFSFFPDKDIFAYSGVYKMVKAVDLDKNPAYYEISITQLVKNIIEKEEANKPISINIGSFQTSSSTGALLGTDYTTKAYTPNRIVLVGSDANNAQYKAQLKVIYSKK
;
A
#
# COMPACT_ATOMS: atom_id res chain seq x y z
N MET A 1 -44.95 -12.45 69.15
CA MET A 1 -43.52 -12.10 68.97
C MET A 1 -42.93 -12.43 67.59
N ILE A 2 -43.69 -12.98 66.61
CA ILE A 2 -43.17 -13.27 65.24
C ILE A 2 -43.66 -12.23 64.20
N LYS A 3 -44.75 -11.51 64.45
CA LYS A 3 -45.26 -10.47 63.54
C LYS A 3 -44.58 -9.10 63.66
N GLU A 4 -43.95 -8.78 64.80
CA GLU A 4 -43.25 -7.50 64.96
C GLU A 4 -41.83 -7.52 64.37
N ILE A 5 -41.18 -8.68 64.32
CA ILE A 5 -39.84 -8.84 63.71
C ILE A 5 -39.89 -8.73 62.17
N GLN A 6 -41.02 -9.07 61.54
CA GLN A 6 -41.20 -8.93 60.09
C GLN A 6 -41.40 -7.47 59.64
N ASN A 7 -41.93 -6.60 60.50
CA ASN A 7 -42.10 -5.17 60.18
C ASN A 7 -40.81 -4.37 60.40
N ILE A 8 -39.96 -4.77 61.35
CA ILE A 8 -38.65 -4.13 61.56
C ILE A 8 -37.70 -4.42 60.38
N PHE A 9 -37.74 -5.64 59.82
CA PHE A 9 -36.93 -5.99 58.63
C PHE A 9 -37.37 -5.24 57.36
N ARG A 10 -38.67 -4.93 57.20
CA ARG A 10 -39.16 -4.12 56.08
C ARG A 10 -38.80 -2.64 56.23
N LEU A 11 -38.76 -2.10 57.45
CA LEU A 11 -38.36 -0.71 57.68
C LEU A 11 -36.85 -0.49 57.47
N PHE A 12 -36.01 -1.47 57.83
CA PHE A 12 -34.56 -1.41 57.57
C PHE A 12 -34.19 -1.61 56.10
N PHE A 13 -34.93 -2.43 55.34
CA PHE A 13 -34.68 -2.59 53.91
C PHE A 13 -35.08 -1.34 53.10
N ILE A 14 -36.09 -0.60 53.55
CA ILE A 14 -36.50 0.67 52.92
C ILE A 14 -35.53 1.81 53.28
N LEU A 15 -34.96 1.83 54.49
CA LEU A 15 -33.94 2.83 54.86
C LEU A 15 -32.56 2.57 54.23
N PHE A 16 -32.17 1.31 53.97
CA PHE A 16 -30.89 1.02 53.30
C PHE A 16 -30.97 1.11 51.76
N SER A 17 -32.18 0.98 51.19
CA SER A 17 -32.43 1.24 49.76
C SER A 17 -32.57 2.74 49.45
N GLY A 18 -32.91 3.56 50.44
CA GLY A 18 -33.04 5.02 50.30
C GLY A 18 -31.74 5.81 50.50
N ALA A 19 -30.70 5.22 51.08
CA ALA A 19 -29.40 5.87 51.31
C ALA A 19 -28.32 5.48 50.28
N ALA A 20 -28.60 4.54 49.37
CA ALA A 20 -27.72 4.19 48.25
C ALA A 20 -28.02 4.98 46.95
N ILE A 21 -28.95 5.93 46.98
CA ILE A 21 -29.37 6.72 45.80
C ILE A 21 -28.81 8.17 45.84
N THR A 22 -28.00 8.54 46.82
CA THR A 22 -27.43 9.91 46.93
C THR A 22 -25.93 10.03 46.65
N VAL A 23 -25.29 8.98 46.10
CA VAL A 23 -23.92 9.06 45.54
C VAL A 23 -23.87 8.41 44.15
N ALA A 24 -24.79 8.83 43.27
CA ALA A 24 -24.74 8.55 41.83
C ALA A 24 -25.29 9.77 41.08
N CYS A 25 -24.60 10.90 41.26
CA CYS A 25 -24.78 12.08 40.42
C CYS A 25 -23.41 12.69 40.14
N GLU A 26 -22.49 11.88 39.63
CA GLU A 26 -21.71 12.36 38.49
C GLU A 26 -22.44 11.81 37.27
N SER A 27 -23.13 12.70 36.55
CA SER A 27 -23.53 12.38 35.18
C SER A 27 -22.24 12.13 34.40
N GLU A 28 -21.96 10.88 34.05
CA GLU A 28 -20.93 10.55 33.07
C GLU A 28 -21.13 11.45 31.83
N PRO A 29 -20.21 12.37 31.53
CA PRO A 29 -20.35 13.22 30.37
C PRO A 29 -19.73 12.51 29.16
N ASP A 30 -20.29 11.38 28.72
CA ASP A 30 -19.75 10.70 27.53
C ASP A 30 -20.77 10.06 26.56
N GLU A 31 -22.06 9.99 26.89
CA GLU A 31 -23.05 9.43 25.93
C GLU A 31 -23.77 10.48 25.07
N LEU A 32 -23.81 11.75 25.50
CA LEU A 32 -24.48 12.83 24.76
C LEU A 32 -23.83 13.13 23.41
N GLY A 33 -22.55 12.75 23.20
CA GLY A 33 -21.83 12.96 21.95
C GLY A 33 -22.22 11.97 20.84
N MET A 34 -22.45 10.70 21.17
CA MET A 34 -22.62 9.62 20.19
C MET A 34 -23.89 9.76 19.33
N GLN A 35 -24.97 10.26 19.92
CA GLN A 35 -26.26 10.48 19.26
C GLN A 35 -26.21 11.51 18.11
N PHE A 36 -25.26 12.45 18.13
CA PHE A 36 -25.12 13.45 17.06
C PHE A 36 -24.36 12.93 15.83
N PHE A 37 -23.68 11.79 15.93
CA PHE A 37 -22.97 11.16 14.81
C PHE A 37 -23.88 10.30 13.92
N GLN A 38 -25.08 9.93 14.37
CA GLN A 38 -25.92 8.94 13.69
C GLN A 38 -26.71 9.49 12.49
N ASN A 39 -26.96 10.81 12.37
CA ASN A 39 -27.90 11.33 11.38
C ASN A 39 -27.44 12.52 10.51
N GLY A 40 -26.17 12.92 10.52
CA GLY A 40 -25.66 13.95 9.59
C GLY A 40 -26.29 15.35 9.72
N THR A 41 -27.19 15.56 10.67
CA THR A 41 -27.81 16.82 11.07
C THR A 41 -27.56 17.04 12.56
N ALA A 42 -26.29 17.19 12.94
CA ALA A 42 -25.99 17.77 14.24
C ALA A 42 -26.56 19.20 14.23
N GLN A 43 -27.62 19.45 15.01
CA GLN A 43 -28.14 20.80 15.24
C GLN A 43 -27.12 21.58 16.07
N GLY A 44 -26.10 22.10 15.40
CA GLY A 44 -25.01 22.86 16.00
C GLY A 44 -24.62 24.03 15.10
N THR A 45 -23.91 24.99 15.68
CA THR A 45 -23.27 26.07 14.94
C THR A 45 -22.02 25.54 14.27
N GLU A 46 -21.92 25.74 12.95
CA GLU A 46 -20.69 25.47 12.20
C GLU A 46 -19.74 26.66 12.29
N ALA A 47 -18.47 26.39 12.54
CA ALA A 47 -17.40 27.39 12.45
C ALA A 47 -16.20 26.83 11.68
N SER A 48 -15.47 27.73 11.02
CA SER A 48 -14.26 27.41 10.25
C SER A 48 -13.10 28.24 10.78
N PHE A 49 -11.98 27.59 11.03
CA PHE A 49 -10.74 28.21 11.45
C PHE A 49 -9.65 27.89 10.45
N ASP A 50 -8.76 28.85 10.23
CA ASP A 50 -7.60 28.64 9.36
C ASP A 50 -6.60 27.71 10.03
N VAL A 51 -5.89 26.93 9.21
CA VAL A 51 -4.78 26.08 9.66
C VAL A 51 -3.49 26.43 8.94
N VAL A 52 -2.37 26.13 9.58
CA VAL A 52 -1.05 26.22 8.96
C VAL A 52 -0.70 24.83 8.44
N ALA A 53 -0.62 24.69 7.12
CA ALA A 53 -0.32 23.45 6.43
C ALA A 53 0.87 23.66 5.49
N TYR A 54 1.86 22.78 5.55
CA TYR A 54 3.10 22.91 4.80
C TYR A 54 3.64 21.55 4.34
N ASN A 55 4.46 21.58 3.29
CA ASN A 55 5.09 20.38 2.74
C ASN A 55 6.18 19.84 3.66
N VAL A 56 6.30 18.51 3.71
CA VAL A 56 7.41 17.81 4.34
C VAL A 56 8.06 16.91 3.29
N TYR A 57 9.29 17.25 2.91
CA TYR A 57 10.03 16.50 1.91
C TYR A 57 10.80 15.35 2.53
N ASN A 58 10.52 14.12 2.07
CA ASN A 58 11.17 12.90 2.54
C ASN A 58 12.43 12.53 1.75
N ASN A 59 13.00 13.50 1.01
CA ASN A 59 14.21 13.32 0.18
C ASN A 59 14.12 12.18 -0.84
N ASP A 60 12.92 11.83 -1.30
CA ASP A 60 12.67 10.75 -2.27
C ASP A 60 13.14 9.36 -1.81
N ILE A 61 13.20 9.18 -0.49
CA ILE A 61 13.70 7.96 0.14
C ILE A 61 12.60 7.36 1.03
N VAL A 62 12.39 6.05 0.87
CA VAL A 62 11.55 5.25 1.77
C VAL A 62 12.18 3.88 1.96
N GLU A 63 12.03 3.32 3.16
CA GLU A 63 12.35 1.91 3.40
C GLU A 63 11.38 1.04 2.58
N ALA A 64 11.93 0.16 1.73
CA ALA A 64 11.19 -0.55 0.70
C ALA A 64 11.66 -2.00 0.56
N ASP A 65 11.98 -2.65 1.69
CA ASP A 65 12.39 -4.06 1.78
C ASP A 65 11.26 -5.00 2.24
N ASN A 66 11.61 -6.25 2.52
CA ASN A 66 10.78 -7.32 3.08
C ASN A 66 9.81 -6.85 4.18
N ASN A 67 10.24 -5.98 5.09
CA ASN A 67 9.41 -5.55 6.22
C ASN A 67 8.36 -4.49 5.84
N ARG A 68 8.54 -3.82 4.71
CA ARG A 68 7.66 -2.72 4.24
C ARG A 68 6.85 -3.06 3.00
N LEU A 69 7.28 -4.06 2.23
CA LEU A 69 6.63 -4.45 0.98
C LEU A 69 5.70 -5.66 1.18
N SER A 70 4.41 -5.41 1.34
CA SER A 70 3.38 -6.43 1.09
C SER A 70 3.05 -6.56 -0.40
N GLU A 71 3.35 -5.52 -1.17
CA GLU A 71 3.28 -5.51 -2.62
C GLU A 71 4.59 -4.89 -3.15
N ALA A 72 5.05 -5.38 -4.29
CA ALA A 72 6.17 -4.79 -5.01
C ALA A 72 5.65 -4.04 -6.24
N THR A 73 6.41 -3.03 -6.67
CA THR A 73 6.06 -2.19 -7.82
C THR A 73 7.01 -2.37 -9.00
N LEU A 74 6.51 -2.18 -10.21
CA LEU A 74 7.31 -2.11 -11.44
C LEU A 74 6.69 -1.10 -12.41
N GLY A 75 7.53 -0.35 -13.12
CA GLY A 75 7.08 0.56 -14.19
C GLY A 75 7.70 1.94 -14.10
N ALA A 76 7.18 2.86 -14.90
CA ALA A 76 7.63 4.25 -14.94
C ALA A 76 6.46 5.16 -15.24
N PHE A 77 6.43 6.32 -14.59
CA PHE A 77 5.37 7.30 -14.77
C PHE A 77 5.90 8.71 -14.60
N ASP A 78 5.71 9.54 -15.63
CA ASP A 78 6.11 10.94 -15.67
C ASP A 78 4.91 11.85 -15.92
N GLU A 79 4.85 12.96 -15.19
CA GLU A 79 3.84 14.01 -15.36
C GLU A 79 4.34 15.37 -14.88
N SER A 80 3.65 16.44 -15.29
CA SER A 80 4.16 17.81 -15.21
C SER A 80 4.35 18.36 -13.78
N ASN A 81 3.64 17.85 -12.79
CA ASN A 81 3.65 18.41 -11.44
C ASN A 81 4.71 17.82 -10.53
N PHE A 82 4.89 16.49 -10.50
CA PHE A 82 5.91 15.83 -9.67
C PHE A 82 7.13 15.38 -10.48
N GLY A 83 6.98 15.20 -11.79
CA GLY A 83 8.00 14.63 -12.67
C GLY A 83 8.01 13.10 -12.69
N MET A 84 9.13 12.56 -13.15
CA MET A 84 9.31 11.13 -13.38
C MET A 84 9.47 10.38 -12.06
N GLN A 85 8.80 9.25 -11.97
CA GLN A 85 8.99 8.22 -10.97
C GLN A 85 9.14 6.87 -11.67
N LYS A 86 10.25 6.16 -11.43
CA LYS A 86 10.53 4.86 -12.04
C LYS A 86 10.82 3.83 -10.97
N SER A 87 10.10 2.72 -10.99
CA SER A 87 10.25 1.63 -10.03
C SER A 87 10.80 0.38 -10.70
N SER A 88 11.85 -0.17 -10.09
CA SER A 88 12.44 -1.48 -10.39
C SER A 88 12.33 -2.36 -9.14
N TYR A 89 12.44 -3.67 -9.33
CA TYR A 89 12.37 -4.64 -8.23
C TYR A 89 13.61 -5.52 -8.23
N VAL A 90 14.16 -5.78 -7.05
CA VAL A 90 15.33 -6.63 -6.85
C VAL A 90 14.94 -7.74 -5.87
N THR A 91 15.32 -8.97 -6.17
CA THR A 91 15.12 -10.11 -5.26
C THR A 91 16.28 -11.08 -5.33
N GLN A 92 16.59 -11.68 -4.19
CA GLN A 92 17.47 -12.85 -4.08
C GLN A 92 16.79 -14.08 -4.69
N VAL A 93 17.60 -15.03 -5.14
CA VAL A 93 17.12 -16.31 -5.67
C VAL A 93 17.61 -17.43 -4.75
N ARG A 94 16.74 -18.40 -4.48
CA ARG A 94 17.08 -19.63 -3.76
C ARG A 94 16.73 -20.88 -4.55
N LEU A 95 17.44 -21.95 -4.23
CA LEU A 95 17.08 -23.31 -4.62
C LEU A 95 15.81 -23.74 -3.87
N SER A 96 14.86 -24.39 -4.56
CA SER A 96 13.69 -24.99 -3.90
C SER A 96 14.03 -26.25 -3.12
N SER A 97 15.09 -26.96 -3.54
CA SER A 97 15.72 -28.05 -2.81
C SER A 97 17.23 -28.07 -3.04
N TYR A 98 18.00 -28.29 -1.98
CA TYR A 98 19.46 -28.29 -2.05
C TYR A 98 20.01 -29.63 -2.53
N ASP A 99 21.20 -29.58 -3.12
CA ASP A 99 21.87 -30.70 -3.81
C ASP A 99 20.95 -31.45 -4.81
N PRO A 100 20.31 -30.73 -5.76
CA PRO A 100 19.37 -31.35 -6.69
C PRO A 100 20.09 -32.30 -7.66
N ASP A 101 19.48 -33.46 -7.92
CA ASP A 101 19.89 -34.34 -9.02
C ASP A 101 19.03 -34.10 -10.26
N PHE A 102 19.65 -33.59 -11.31
CA PHE A 102 19.01 -33.36 -12.60
C PHE A 102 19.01 -34.59 -13.52
N GLY A 103 19.52 -35.74 -13.08
CA GLY A 103 19.66 -36.94 -13.90
C GLY A 103 20.88 -36.91 -14.82
N ALA A 104 21.01 -37.93 -15.68
CA ALA A 104 22.13 -38.04 -16.62
C ALA A 104 21.92 -37.13 -17.85
N ASN A 105 22.99 -36.50 -18.33
CA ASN A 105 23.00 -35.67 -19.55
C ASN A 105 21.85 -34.64 -19.60
N ALA A 106 21.58 -33.99 -18.47
CA ALA A 106 20.47 -33.05 -18.36
C ALA A 106 20.70 -31.80 -19.24
N VAL A 107 19.72 -31.46 -20.07
CA VAL A 107 19.78 -30.30 -20.98
C VAL A 107 18.52 -29.45 -20.79
N VAL A 108 18.70 -28.16 -20.55
CA VAL A 108 17.63 -27.17 -20.42
C VAL A 108 16.91 -27.01 -21.75
N ASP A 109 15.59 -27.15 -21.69
CA ASP A 109 14.68 -26.88 -22.82
C ASP A 109 14.25 -25.41 -22.79
N SER A 110 13.72 -24.95 -21.66
CA SER A 110 13.33 -23.56 -21.46
C SER A 110 13.39 -23.13 -20.00
N VAL A 111 13.56 -21.83 -19.77
CA VAL A 111 13.46 -21.23 -18.44
C VAL A 111 12.43 -20.11 -18.48
N VAL A 112 11.50 -20.13 -17.53
CA VAL A 112 10.39 -19.19 -17.50
C VAL A 112 10.32 -18.54 -16.13
N LEU A 113 10.47 -17.22 -16.10
CA LEU A 113 10.08 -16.40 -14.97
C LEU A 113 8.56 -16.17 -15.03
N GLN A 114 7.88 -16.43 -13.92
CA GLN A 114 6.45 -16.17 -13.76
C GLN A 114 6.23 -15.06 -12.73
N MET A 115 5.41 -14.08 -13.10
CA MET A 115 4.94 -13.00 -12.24
C MET A 115 3.42 -12.84 -12.40
N LYS A 116 2.74 -12.47 -11.32
CA LYS A 116 1.31 -12.20 -11.31
C LYS A 116 1.04 -10.78 -10.79
N PRO A 117 1.12 -9.76 -11.67
CA PRO A 117 0.61 -8.43 -11.35
C PRO A 117 -0.84 -8.49 -10.90
N PHE A 118 -1.29 -7.58 -10.05
CA PHE A 118 -2.71 -7.49 -9.73
C PHE A 118 -3.50 -7.11 -10.98
N TYR A 119 -4.64 -7.77 -11.20
CA TYR A 119 -5.46 -7.60 -12.39
C TYR A 119 -6.94 -7.47 -12.06
N GLN A 120 -7.70 -6.92 -13.00
CA GLN A 120 -9.14 -6.81 -12.89
C GLN A 120 -9.79 -8.14 -13.28
N THR A 121 -10.70 -8.61 -12.44
CA THR A 121 -11.52 -9.81 -12.67
C THR A 121 -12.98 -9.48 -12.95
N ALA A 122 -13.37 -8.21 -12.88
CA ALA A 122 -14.71 -7.75 -13.22
C ALA A 122 -15.04 -8.11 -14.68
N THR A 123 -16.21 -8.69 -14.91
CA THR A 123 -16.61 -9.27 -16.22
C THR A 123 -16.53 -8.26 -17.36
N ASP A 124 -16.85 -6.99 -17.10
CA ASP A 124 -16.81 -5.89 -18.07
C ASP A 124 -15.38 -5.52 -18.52
N SER A 125 -14.37 -5.90 -17.73
CA SER A 125 -12.96 -5.61 -17.97
C SER A 125 -12.24 -6.76 -18.68
N VAL A 126 -12.84 -7.95 -18.74
CA VAL A 126 -12.21 -9.18 -19.24
C VAL A 126 -12.59 -9.44 -20.70
N VAL A 127 -11.59 -9.77 -21.53
CA VAL A 127 -11.81 -10.07 -22.96
C VAL A 127 -11.51 -11.53 -23.25
N THR A 128 -12.49 -12.27 -23.76
CA THR A 128 -12.33 -13.68 -24.16
C THR A 128 -12.35 -13.83 -25.67
N LYS A 129 -11.40 -14.60 -26.22
CA LYS A 129 -11.36 -15.02 -27.62
C LYS A 129 -11.37 -16.54 -27.71
N THR A 130 -12.26 -17.09 -28.51
CA THR A 130 -12.37 -18.53 -28.78
C THR A 130 -11.95 -18.82 -30.21
N TYR A 131 -11.22 -19.90 -30.38
CA TYR A 131 -10.79 -20.45 -31.67
C TYR A 131 -11.30 -21.90 -31.71
N ASP A 132 -12.42 -22.12 -32.38
CA ASP A 132 -13.08 -23.43 -32.43
C ASP A 132 -12.35 -24.42 -33.38
N ASP A 133 -11.63 -23.93 -34.39
CA ASP A 133 -10.90 -24.77 -35.35
C ASP A 133 -9.39 -24.86 -35.04
N TYR A 134 -8.99 -24.92 -33.77
CA TYR A 134 -7.57 -24.97 -33.39
C TYR A 134 -7.01 -26.40 -33.49
N ILE A 135 -5.91 -26.58 -34.24
CA ILE A 135 -5.20 -27.87 -34.27
C ILE A 135 -4.05 -27.86 -33.27
N HIS A 136 -4.08 -28.77 -32.28
CA HIS A 136 -2.99 -28.96 -31.32
C HIS A 136 -1.71 -29.43 -32.04
N PRO A 137 -0.49 -29.09 -31.56
CA PRO A 137 0.77 -29.57 -32.17
C PRO A 137 0.88 -31.08 -32.38
N ASP A 138 0.17 -31.88 -31.59
CA ASP A 138 0.07 -33.34 -31.74
C ASP A 138 -0.97 -33.78 -32.80
N ASN A 139 -1.39 -32.86 -33.68
CA ASN A 139 -2.38 -33.06 -34.73
C ASN A 139 -3.78 -33.47 -34.23
N ILE A 140 -4.21 -32.91 -33.10
CA ILE A 140 -5.52 -33.16 -32.48
C ILE A 140 -6.44 -31.96 -32.71
N PRO A 141 -7.63 -32.11 -33.33
CA PRO A 141 -8.65 -31.07 -33.38
C PRO A 141 -9.11 -30.64 -31.99
N ALA A 142 -9.09 -29.34 -31.74
CA ALA A 142 -9.34 -28.77 -30.44
C ALA A 142 -9.92 -27.35 -30.52
N LYS A 143 -10.57 -26.96 -29.42
CA LYS A 143 -10.98 -25.60 -29.14
C LYS A 143 -9.97 -24.92 -28.24
N LYS A 144 -9.53 -23.72 -28.62
CA LYS A 144 -8.65 -22.87 -27.81
C LYS A 144 -9.39 -21.63 -27.32
N VAL A 145 -9.37 -21.39 -26.02
CA VAL A 145 -9.93 -20.21 -25.37
C VAL A 145 -8.79 -19.40 -24.76
N VAL A 146 -8.75 -18.10 -25.08
CA VAL A 146 -7.81 -17.14 -24.51
C VAL A 146 -8.58 -16.06 -23.78
N THR A 147 -8.39 -15.97 -22.47
CA THR A 147 -9.01 -14.95 -21.62
C THR A 147 -7.96 -13.94 -21.19
N SER A 148 -8.19 -12.66 -21.50
CA SER A 148 -7.27 -11.56 -21.26
C SER A 148 -7.79 -10.66 -20.14
N TYR A 149 -6.96 -10.44 -19.12
CA TYR A 149 -7.27 -9.65 -17.93
C TYR A 149 -6.37 -8.41 -17.91
N PRO A 150 -6.91 -7.18 -17.90
CA PRO A 150 -6.10 -5.99 -17.78
C PRO A 150 -5.53 -5.91 -16.36
N ILE A 151 -4.25 -5.56 -16.24
CA ILE A 151 -3.65 -5.33 -14.93
C ILE A 151 -4.16 -4.02 -14.31
N LYS A 152 -4.10 -3.91 -12.99
CA LYS A 152 -4.28 -2.64 -12.28
C LYS A 152 -3.06 -1.75 -12.53
N LYS A 153 -3.28 -0.50 -12.94
CA LYS A 153 -2.25 0.44 -13.36
C LYS A 153 -2.50 1.81 -12.75
N TYR A 154 -1.44 2.53 -12.40
CA TYR A 154 -1.48 3.95 -12.06
C TYR A 154 -0.65 4.76 -13.05
N GLY A 155 -1.27 5.74 -13.71
CA GLY A 155 -0.63 6.61 -14.71
C GLY A 155 -1.25 6.47 -16.10
N LYS A 156 -0.44 6.60 -17.16
CA LYS A 156 -0.85 6.56 -18.57
C LYS A 156 -1.06 5.11 -19.04
N ALA A 157 -2.24 4.55 -18.72
CA ALA A 157 -2.56 3.13 -18.87
C ALA A 157 -2.49 2.53 -20.29
N LYS A 158 -2.45 3.36 -21.35
CA LYS A 158 -2.45 2.96 -22.78
C LYS A 158 -1.05 2.77 -23.39
N ARG A 159 0.00 2.64 -22.56
CA ARG A 159 1.37 2.37 -23.01
C ARG A 159 1.69 0.88 -22.89
N ASN A 160 2.72 0.45 -23.63
CA ASN A 160 3.34 -0.86 -23.47
C ASN A 160 4.70 -0.67 -22.80
N PHE A 161 5.19 -1.71 -22.15
CA PHE A 161 6.52 -1.73 -21.55
C PHE A 161 7.40 -2.83 -22.11
N THR A 162 8.69 -2.58 -22.09
CA THR A 162 9.73 -3.59 -22.29
C THR A 162 10.30 -3.95 -20.93
N ILE A 163 9.91 -5.11 -20.40
CA ILE A 163 10.40 -5.61 -19.12
C ILE A 163 11.70 -6.38 -19.35
N ASN A 164 12.76 -5.98 -18.67
CA ASN A 164 14.05 -6.63 -18.67
C ASN A 164 14.33 -7.30 -17.32
N VAL A 165 14.98 -8.46 -17.38
CA VAL A 165 15.44 -9.23 -16.22
C VAL A 165 16.94 -9.36 -16.31
N HIS A 166 17.66 -8.82 -15.33
CA HIS A 166 19.11 -8.92 -15.25
C HIS A 166 19.53 -9.78 -14.05
N GLU A 167 20.67 -10.45 -14.18
CA GLU A 167 21.38 -10.99 -13.02
C GLU A 167 21.81 -9.85 -12.09
N VAL A 168 21.67 -10.03 -10.78
CA VAL A 168 22.25 -9.13 -9.79
C VAL A 168 23.62 -9.65 -9.40
N THR A 169 24.62 -8.76 -9.39
CA THR A 169 25.99 -9.12 -9.03
C THR A 169 26.37 -8.66 -7.64
N ASP A 170 25.58 -7.86 -6.94
CA ASP A 170 25.86 -7.48 -5.56
C ASP A 170 25.31 -8.50 -4.57
N PHE A 171 26.00 -8.69 -3.45
CA PHE A 171 25.49 -9.54 -2.37
C PHE A 171 24.34 -8.83 -1.65
N LEU A 172 23.20 -9.51 -1.53
CA LEU A 172 21.97 -8.93 -0.98
C LEU A 172 21.79 -9.13 0.53
N TYR A 173 22.81 -9.59 1.25
CA TYR A 173 22.76 -9.77 2.72
C TYR A 173 21.61 -10.69 3.18
N SER A 174 20.82 -10.25 4.16
CA SER A 174 19.74 -10.99 4.79
C SER A 174 18.44 -10.16 4.83
N THR A 175 17.32 -10.83 5.10
CA THR A 175 16.00 -10.19 5.21
C THR A 175 15.87 -9.28 6.43
N GLU A 176 16.87 -9.25 7.31
CA GLU A 176 16.96 -8.33 8.45
C GLU A 176 17.67 -7.02 8.11
N THR A 177 18.25 -6.92 6.90
CA THR A 177 18.88 -5.69 6.43
C THR A 177 17.80 -4.76 5.88
N ASN A 178 17.77 -3.52 6.37
CA ASN A 178 16.88 -2.50 5.83
C ASN A 178 17.40 -2.03 4.47
N PHE A 179 16.55 -2.06 3.45
CA PHE A 179 16.87 -1.50 2.13
C PHE A 179 16.00 -0.29 1.86
N TYR A 180 16.66 0.81 1.48
CA TYR A 180 15.99 2.05 1.09
C TYR A 180 15.83 2.12 -0.42
N SER A 181 14.77 2.80 -0.87
CA SER A 181 14.37 2.89 -2.27
C SER A 181 15.44 3.46 -3.21
N ASN A 182 16.36 4.27 -2.71
CA ASN A 182 17.46 4.83 -3.49
C ASN A 182 18.67 3.89 -3.65
N GLN A 183 18.70 2.77 -2.93
CA GLN A 183 19.81 1.82 -2.97
C GLN A 183 19.94 1.19 -4.34
N GLN A 184 21.10 1.33 -4.97
CA GLN A 184 21.40 0.75 -6.28
C GLN A 184 22.06 -0.63 -6.16
N VAL A 185 21.93 -1.43 -7.21
CA VAL A 185 22.63 -2.72 -7.35
C VAL A 185 23.27 -2.79 -8.73
N ASN A 186 24.46 -3.37 -8.76
CA ASN A 186 25.14 -3.75 -9.98
C ASN A 186 24.44 -4.95 -10.62
N THR A 187 24.32 -4.90 -11.94
CA THR A 187 23.72 -5.95 -12.76
C THR A 187 24.73 -6.58 -13.68
N GLY A 188 24.59 -7.89 -13.87
CA GLY A 188 25.34 -8.69 -14.84
C GLY A 188 24.57 -8.86 -16.15
N ALA A 189 24.52 -10.10 -16.64
CA ALA A 189 23.88 -10.44 -17.91
C ALA A 189 22.39 -10.06 -17.96
N LEU A 190 21.92 -9.62 -19.13
CA LEU A 190 20.50 -9.53 -19.46
C LEU A 190 20.00 -10.96 -19.72
N LEU A 191 19.18 -11.47 -18.81
CA LEU A 191 18.68 -12.85 -18.85
C LEU A 191 17.39 -12.98 -19.64
N GLY A 192 16.57 -11.93 -19.74
CA GLY A 192 15.31 -12.01 -20.47
C GLY A 192 14.72 -10.65 -20.76
N THR A 193 13.98 -10.55 -21.86
CA THR A 193 13.22 -9.36 -22.24
C THR A 193 11.82 -9.74 -22.70
N LYS A 194 10.82 -8.92 -22.34
CA LYS A 194 9.43 -9.15 -22.72
C LYS A 194 8.72 -7.83 -22.97
N SER A 195 8.16 -7.69 -24.18
CA SER A 195 7.13 -6.67 -24.44
C SER A 195 5.84 -7.05 -23.70
N PHE A 196 5.30 -6.10 -22.95
CA PHE A 196 4.13 -6.25 -22.10
C PHE A 196 3.10 -5.17 -22.43
N ASP A 197 1.93 -5.61 -22.84
CA ASP A 197 0.79 -4.76 -23.22
C ASP A 197 -0.14 -4.43 -22.04
N GLY A 198 0.20 -4.92 -20.84
CA GLY A 198 -0.62 -4.75 -19.66
C GLY A 198 -1.81 -5.71 -19.56
N TYR A 199 -1.77 -6.85 -20.27
CA TYR A 199 -2.76 -7.91 -20.13
C TYR A 199 -2.12 -9.22 -19.70
N LEU A 200 -2.70 -9.84 -18.66
CA LEU A 200 -2.43 -11.24 -18.31
C LEU A 200 -3.35 -12.14 -19.12
N ARG A 201 -2.85 -13.30 -19.56
CA ARG A 201 -3.60 -14.22 -20.42
C ARG A 201 -3.69 -15.60 -19.80
N ALA A 202 -4.91 -16.06 -19.57
CA ALA A 202 -5.21 -17.47 -19.33
C ALA A 202 -5.46 -18.16 -20.68
N ILE A 203 -5.02 -19.41 -20.82
CA ILE A 203 -5.25 -20.22 -22.01
C ILE A 203 -5.81 -21.56 -21.58
N LYS A 204 -6.90 -21.98 -22.21
CA LYS A 204 -7.45 -23.33 -22.09
C LYS A 204 -7.60 -23.94 -23.48
N ILE A 205 -7.13 -25.17 -23.67
CA ILE A 205 -7.26 -25.95 -24.90
C ILE A 205 -7.94 -27.26 -24.54
N THR A 206 -9.04 -27.57 -25.21
CA THR A 206 -9.84 -28.78 -25.00
C THR A 206 -10.08 -29.49 -26.32
N LYS A 207 -10.05 -30.82 -26.35
CA LYS A 207 -10.37 -31.59 -27.56
C LYS A 207 -11.80 -31.34 -28.02
N ASP A 208 -12.04 -31.38 -29.32
CA ASP A 208 -13.40 -31.27 -29.86
C ASP A 208 -14.21 -32.55 -29.64
N SER A 209 -13.53 -33.70 -29.63
CA SER A 209 -14.17 -35.01 -29.54
C SER A 209 -14.92 -35.25 -28.23
N ASP A 210 -14.35 -34.79 -27.11
CA ASP A 210 -14.83 -35.13 -25.76
C ASP A 210 -14.70 -33.99 -24.73
N ASN A 211 -14.23 -32.79 -25.15
CA ASN A 211 -13.93 -31.66 -24.27
C ASN A 211 -12.86 -31.93 -23.19
N SER A 212 -12.08 -33.02 -23.30
CA SER A 212 -10.97 -33.27 -22.38
C SER A 212 -9.89 -32.20 -22.52
N GLU A 213 -9.28 -31.83 -21.40
CA GLU A 213 -8.28 -30.77 -21.35
C GLU A 213 -6.94 -31.24 -21.94
N LEU A 214 -6.48 -30.58 -23.00
CA LEU A 214 -5.14 -30.78 -23.57
C LEU A 214 -4.10 -29.87 -22.91
N PHE A 215 -4.53 -28.66 -22.53
CA PHE A 215 -3.67 -27.66 -21.93
C PHE A 215 -4.48 -26.66 -21.13
N SER A 216 -4.03 -26.35 -19.93
CA SER A 216 -4.55 -25.23 -19.15
C SER A 216 -3.41 -24.44 -18.55
N ARG A 217 -3.56 -23.12 -18.59
CA ARG A 217 -2.59 -22.19 -18.05
C ARG A 217 -3.29 -20.96 -17.51
N ASP A 218 -3.08 -20.70 -16.24
CA ASP A 218 -3.62 -19.53 -15.57
C ASP A 218 -3.02 -18.22 -16.06
N ALA A 219 -3.78 -17.15 -15.84
CA ALA A 219 -3.36 -15.77 -16.11
C ALA A 219 -2.08 -15.44 -15.34
N GLY A 220 -1.04 -15.04 -16.08
CA GLY A 220 0.25 -14.63 -15.53
C GLY A 220 1.14 -14.05 -16.61
N LEU A 221 2.07 -13.19 -16.19
CA LEU A 221 3.13 -12.67 -17.03
C LEU A 221 4.29 -13.67 -16.98
N ARG A 222 4.70 -14.13 -18.16
CA ARG A 222 5.77 -15.11 -18.34
C ARG A 222 6.85 -14.55 -19.24
N ILE A 223 8.07 -14.53 -18.74
CA ILE A 223 9.26 -14.00 -19.42
C ILE A 223 10.19 -15.19 -19.65
N ALA A 224 10.52 -15.46 -20.91
CA ALA A 224 11.52 -16.46 -21.24
C ALA A 224 12.89 -15.92 -20.82
N LEU A 225 13.67 -16.75 -20.13
CA LEU A 225 15.04 -16.42 -19.73
C LEU A 225 16.05 -17.22 -20.55
N ASP A 226 17.30 -16.76 -20.55
CA ASP A 226 18.44 -17.36 -21.23
C ASP A 226 18.71 -18.78 -20.70
N LYS A 227 18.34 -19.78 -21.50
CA LYS A 227 18.51 -21.19 -21.12
C LYS A 227 19.97 -21.60 -20.95
N ASP A 228 20.91 -20.98 -21.66
CA ASP A 228 22.33 -21.36 -21.62
C ASP A 228 22.98 -20.82 -20.34
N PHE A 229 22.53 -19.64 -19.89
CA PHE A 229 22.85 -19.15 -18.56
C PHE A 229 22.42 -20.15 -17.49
N PHE A 230 21.17 -20.65 -17.50
CA PHE A 230 20.72 -21.60 -16.46
C PHE A 230 21.28 -23.02 -16.63
N GLN A 231 21.60 -23.43 -17.87
CA GLN A 231 22.35 -24.68 -18.12
C GLN A 231 23.70 -24.61 -17.41
N SER A 232 24.46 -23.53 -17.61
CA SER A 232 25.79 -23.37 -17.02
C SER A 232 25.73 -23.06 -15.52
N LYS A 233 24.81 -22.17 -15.10
CA LYS A 233 24.72 -21.69 -13.73
C LYS A 233 24.12 -22.74 -12.79
N ILE A 234 23.13 -23.52 -13.23
CA ILE A 234 22.38 -24.45 -12.37
C ILE A 234 22.63 -25.91 -12.76
N ILE A 235 22.27 -26.33 -13.98
CA ILE A 235 22.27 -27.76 -14.34
C ILE A 235 23.68 -28.36 -14.33
N ASN A 236 24.66 -27.66 -14.92
CA ASN A 236 26.06 -28.11 -14.98
C ASN A 236 26.77 -28.04 -13.61
N LYS A 237 26.14 -27.42 -12.60
CA LYS A 237 26.63 -27.33 -11.23
C LYS A 237 26.10 -28.45 -10.33
N LYS A 238 25.46 -29.47 -10.90
CA LYS A 238 25.05 -30.68 -10.18
C LYS A 238 26.21 -31.26 -9.34
N GLY A 239 25.97 -31.50 -8.04
CA GLY A 239 26.96 -32.04 -7.10
C GLY A 239 28.07 -31.09 -6.67
N SER A 240 28.11 -29.86 -7.21
CA SER A 240 29.07 -28.83 -6.81
C SER A 240 28.69 -28.20 -5.47
N PHE A 241 29.66 -27.58 -4.78
CA PHE A 241 29.43 -27.00 -3.46
C PHE A 241 28.43 -25.84 -3.50
N GLU A 242 28.35 -25.12 -4.63
CA GLU A 242 27.48 -23.97 -4.82
C GLU A 242 26.00 -24.32 -4.68
N LEU A 243 25.59 -25.58 -4.90
CA LEU A 243 24.19 -26.02 -4.82
C LEU A 243 23.85 -26.76 -3.51
N LYS A 244 24.81 -26.97 -2.61
CA LYS A 244 24.63 -27.84 -1.43
C LYS A 244 23.86 -27.18 -0.29
N ASP A 245 23.90 -25.87 -0.20
CA ASP A 245 23.30 -25.13 0.91
C ASP A 245 22.98 -23.69 0.51
N VAL A 246 22.14 -23.07 1.34
CA VAL A 246 21.68 -21.69 1.13
C VAL A 246 22.84 -20.69 1.11
N ALA A 247 23.81 -20.82 2.01
CA ALA A 247 24.86 -19.84 2.23
C ALA A 247 25.82 -19.80 1.04
N SER A 248 26.13 -20.97 0.49
CA SER A 248 26.92 -21.13 -0.73
C SER A 248 26.15 -20.58 -1.95
N PHE A 249 24.87 -20.96 -2.10
CA PHE A 249 24.08 -20.59 -3.27
C PHE A 249 23.86 -19.09 -3.42
N ILE A 250 23.42 -18.40 -2.36
CA ILE A 250 23.09 -16.97 -2.43
C ILE A 250 24.31 -16.07 -2.69
N ARG A 251 25.54 -16.59 -2.50
CA ARG A 251 26.78 -15.89 -2.87
C ARG A 251 27.17 -16.12 -4.33
N TYR A 252 26.80 -17.28 -4.86
CA TYR A 252 27.07 -17.73 -6.23
C TYR A 252 26.06 -17.17 -7.24
N PHE A 253 24.76 -17.26 -6.96
CA PHE A 253 23.69 -16.63 -7.73
C PHE A 253 22.88 -15.70 -6.83
N ARG A 254 23.20 -14.41 -6.89
CA ARG A 254 22.85 -13.45 -5.84
C ARG A 254 21.43 -12.92 -5.95
N GLY A 255 20.88 -12.83 -7.16
CA GLY A 255 19.54 -12.33 -7.36
C GLY A 255 19.19 -11.97 -8.80
N LEU A 256 17.99 -11.43 -8.96
CA LEU A 256 17.45 -10.90 -10.20
C LEU A 256 16.98 -9.46 -10.00
N LYS A 257 17.18 -8.62 -11.02
CA LYS A 257 16.61 -7.27 -11.11
C LYS A 257 15.62 -7.20 -12.26
N PHE A 258 14.43 -6.69 -11.97
CA PHE A 258 13.33 -6.48 -12.88
C PHE A 258 13.20 -4.98 -13.12
N SER A 259 13.19 -4.56 -14.37
CA SER A 259 13.09 -3.14 -14.74
C SER A 259 12.31 -2.95 -16.03
N VAL A 260 11.73 -1.76 -16.24
CA VAL A 260 11.22 -1.35 -17.55
C VAL A 260 12.23 -0.47 -18.27
N THR A 261 12.31 -0.58 -19.59
CA THR A 261 13.16 0.30 -20.41
C THR A 261 12.64 1.74 -20.40
N GLU A 262 11.33 1.90 -20.53
CA GLU A 262 10.67 3.20 -20.68
C GLU A 262 10.72 4.05 -19.39
N ASP A 263 10.68 5.38 -19.54
CA ASP A 263 10.64 6.34 -18.42
C ASP A 263 9.25 6.93 -18.16
N ASP A 264 8.26 6.53 -18.97
CA ASP A 264 6.89 7.01 -18.87
C ASP A 264 5.87 5.94 -19.29
N GLY A 265 4.67 6.02 -18.72
CA GLY A 265 3.65 4.99 -18.83
C GLY A 265 2.86 4.91 -17.53
N TYR A 266 2.93 3.76 -16.86
CA TYR A 266 2.26 3.52 -15.59
C TYR A 266 3.16 2.74 -14.62
N ILE A 267 2.79 2.74 -13.34
CA ILE A 267 3.30 1.83 -12.32
C ILE A 267 2.22 0.79 -12.02
N PHE A 268 2.63 -0.45 -11.80
CA PHE A 268 1.74 -1.52 -11.37
C PHE A 268 2.34 -2.32 -10.21
N ASN A 269 1.45 -2.97 -9.47
CA ASN A 269 1.77 -3.71 -8.27
C ASN A 269 1.63 -5.23 -8.52
N PHE A 270 2.42 -6.01 -7.79
CA PHE A 270 2.37 -7.47 -7.78
C PHE A 270 2.74 -8.00 -6.39
N ASN A 271 2.36 -9.24 -6.10
CA ASN A 271 2.77 -9.91 -4.87
C ASN A 271 4.23 -10.42 -5.02
N PRO A 272 5.22 -9.91 -4.27
CA PRO A 272 6.61 -10.35 -4.37
C PRO A 272 6.78 -11.84 -4.05
N ASN A 273 5.86 -12.41 -3.25
CA ASN A 273 5.91 -13.81 -2.81
C ASN A 273 5.33 -14.81 -3.82
N GLU A 274 4.75 -14.33 -4.93
CA GLU A 274 4.21 -15.18 -6.02
C GLU A 274 5.14 -15.25 -7.24
N LEU A 275 6.38 -14.76 -7.10
CA LEU A 275 7.41 -14.87 -8.13
C LEU A 275 8.07 -16.24 -8.12
N SER A 276 8.33 -16.79 -9.30
CA SER A 276 9.06 -18.04 -9.47
C SER A 276 9.82 -18.08 -10.78
N VAL A 277 10.93 -18.80 -10.81
CA VAL A 277 11.63 -19.16 -12.05
C VAL A 277 11.61 -20.67 -12.19
N ILE A 278 11.04 -21.18 -13.28
CA ILE A 278 10.93 -22.61 -13.54
C ILE A 278 11.90 -22.98 -14.65
N ILE A 279 12.78 -23.93 -14.39
CA ILE A 279 13.72 -24.51 -15.34
C ILE A 279 13.11 -25.83 -15.82
N TYR A 280 12.72 -25.87 -17.09
CA TYR A 280 12.31 -27.10 -17.76
C TYR A 280 13.52 -27.71 -18.47
N TYR A 281 13.80 -28.97 -18.21
CA TYR A 281 14.93 -29.69 -18.79
C TYR A 281 14.51 -31.10 -19.16
N LYS A 282 15.35 -31.75 -19.97
CA LYS A 282 15.22 -33.17 -20.25
C LYS A 282 16.46 -33.88 -19.76
N TYR A 283 16.34 -35.15 -19.37
CA TYR A 283 17.46 -35.97 -18.91
C TYR A 283 17.31 -37.42 -19.40
N ASP A 284 18.41 -38.16 -19.40
CA ASP A 284 18.42 -39.56 -19.81
C ASP A 284 18.03 -40.44 -18.62
N LYS A 285 17.01 -41.27 -18.81
CA LYS A 285 16.56 -42.27 -17.84
C LYS A 285 16.74 -43.65 -18.46
N THR A 286 17.54 -44.50 -17.83
CA THR A 286 17.76 -45.88 -18.28
C THR A 286 16.98 -46.83 -17.38
N GLU A 287 15.99 -47.50 -17.94
CA GLU A 287 15.22 -48.56 -17.30
C GLU A 287 15.19 -49.79 -18.22
N ASN A 288 15.44 -50.98 -17.69
CA ASN A 288 15.45 -52.24 -18.44
C ASN A 288 16.29 -52.18 -19.75
N ASN A 289 17.51 -51.64 -19.68
CA ASN A 289 18.43 -51.44 -20.81
C ASN A 289 17.91 -50.53 -21.95
N THR A 290 16.84 -49.78 -21.71
CA THR A 290 16.33 -48.78 -22.65
C THR A 290 16.55 -47.39 -22.08
N THR A 291 17.27 -46.54 -22.81
CA THR A 291 17.47 -45.14 -22.46
C THR A 291 16.37 -44.30 -23.12
N THR A 292 15.58 -43.60 -22.32
CA THR A 292 14.56 -42.67 -22.80
C THR A 292 14.86 -41.25 -22.32
N ARG A 293 14.49 -40.27 -23.16
CA ARG A 293 14.61 -38.86 -22.82
C ARG A 293 13.38 -38.43 -22.02
N THR A 294 13.57 -38.20 -20.72
CA THR A 294 12.50 -37.89 -19.77
C THR A 294 12.47 -36.40 -19.46
N ASP A 295 11.27 -35.84 -19.30
CA ASP A 295 11.08 -34.46 -18.90
C ASP A 295 11.31 -34.27 -17.40
N GLY A 296 11.91 -33.15 -17.03
CA GLY A 296 12.15 -32.72 -15.66
C GLY A 296 11.87 -31.23 -15.49
N SER A 297 11.59 -30.83 -14.25
CA SER A 297 11.44 -29.40 -13.92
C SER A 297 12.03 -29.11 -12.56
N TYR A 298 12.63 -27.94 -12.43
CA TYR A 298 13.19 -27.46 -11.18
C TYR A 298 12.85 -25.98 -10.98
N THR A 299 12.26 -25.65 -9.84
CA THR A 299 11.82 -24.29 -9.52
C THR A 299 12.85 -23.60 -8.63
N LEU A 300 13.16 -22.35 -8.94
CA LEU A 300 13.87 -21.45 -8.05
C LEU A 300 12.86 -20.59 -7.30
N ASP A 301 13.08 -20.47 -5.99
CA ASP A 301 12.24 -19.69 -5.09
C ASP A 301 12.73 -18.24 -4.99
N LEU A 302 11.81 -17.30 -5.17
CA LEU A 302 12.02 -15.85 -5.08
C LEU A 302 11.11 -15.21 -4.01
N GLY A 303 10.40 -16.03 -3.22
CA GLY A 303 9.39 -15.61 -2.27
C GLY A 303 9.95 -15.10 -0.93
N SER A 304 9.14 -15.18 0.13
CA SER A 304 9.35 -14.44 1.38
C SER A 304 10.64 -14.74 2.14
N ALA A 305 11.26 -15.89 1.91
CA ALA A 305 12.55 -16.24 2.50
C ALA A 305 13.75 -15.50 1.86
N ASN A 306 13.52 -14.79 0.75
CA ASN A 306 14.53 -14.07 -0.01
C ASN A 306 14.51 -12.60 0.31
N VAL A 307 15.70 -11.99 0.34
CA VAL A 307 15.82 -10.53 0.37
C VAL A 307 15.18 -9.95 -0.87
N HIS A 308 14.29 -8.99 -0.70
CA HIS A 308 13.70 -8.28 -1.82
C HIS A 308 13.38 -6.83 -1.48
N PHE A 309 13.51 -5.95 -2.47
CA PHE A 309 13.22 -4.54 -2.30
C PHE A 309 12.90 -3.84 -3.63
N ASN A 310 12.25 -2.69 -3.53
CA ASN A 310 12.04 -1.80 -4.67
C ASN A 310 13.15 -0.74 -4.78
N GLN A 311 13.63 -0.50 -6.00
CA GLN A 311 14.48 0.64 -6.34
C GLN A 311 13.63 1.69 -7.02
N ILE A 312 13.59 2.90 -6.48
CA ILE A 312 12.73 3.98 -6.98
C ILE A 312 13.61 5.18 -7.33
N GLN A 313 13.51 5.58 -8.60
CA GLN A 313 14.23 6.71 -9.16
C GLN A 313 13.26 7.87 -9.41
N TYR A 314 13.71 9.09 -9.14
CA TYR A 314 12.97 10.32 -9.38
C TYR A 314 13.73 11.28 -10.29
N SER A 315 12.97 12.03 -11.10
CA SER A 315 13.43 13.25 -11.75
C SER A 315 12.36 14.32 -11.54
N ARG A 316 12.62 15.25 -10.63
CA ARG A 316 11.64 16.25 -10.18
C ARG A 316 11.40 17.32 -11.23
N SER A 317 10.13 17.66 -11.46
CA SER A 317 9.77 18.75 -12.38
C SER A 317 10.06 20.11 -11.75
N ASN A 318 10.17 21.16 -12.58
CA ASN A 318 10.32 22.53 -12.08
C ASN A 318 9.13 22.96 -11.21
N THR A 319 7.92 22.50 -11.54
CA THR A 319 6.72 22.75 -10.73
C THR A 319 6.89 22.21 -9.31
N PHE A 320 7.38 20.96 -9.16
CA PHE A 320 7.66 20.38 -7.86
C PHE A 320 8.67 21.22 -7.08
N LEU A 321 9.81 21.54 -7.69
CA LEU A 321 10.91 22.27 -7.04
C LEU A 321 10.53 23.69 -6.60
N ASN A 322 9.56 24.32 -7.28
CA ASN A 322 9.06 25.64 -6.89
C ASN A 322 8.19 25.62 -5.62
N TYR A 323 7.53 24.50 -5.31
CA TYR A 323 6.59 24.41 -4.19
C TYR A 323 7.09 23.55 -3.03
N VAL A 324 7.99 22.59 -3.29
CA VAL A 324 8.49 21.65 -2.28
C VAL A 324 9.93 21.99 -1.94
N SER A 325 10.10 22.65 -0.79
CA SER A 325 11.42 22.97 -0.23
C SER A 325 11.99 21.78 0.57
N SER A 326 13.32 21.67 0.61
CA SER A 326 14.02 20.72 1.49
C SER A 326 13.87 21.06 2.97
N THR A 327 13.66 22.34 3.29
CA THR A 327 13.32 22.79 4.64
C THR A 327 11.84 23.15 4.68
N PRO A 328 11.03 22.51 5.55
CA PRO A 328 9.60 22.81 5.67
C PRO A 328 9.35 24.29 5.98
N ASN A 329 8.46 24.92 5.23
CA ASN A 329 8.02 26.28 5.49
C ASN A 329 6.92 26.26 6.55
N THR A 330 7.31 26.32 7.82
CA THR A 330 6.36 26.23 8.95
C THR A 330 5.40 27.41 9.06
N ASN A 331 5.50 28.44 8.21
CA ASN A 331 4.50 29.50 8.09
C ASN A 331 3.31 29.11 7.20
N GLY A 332 3.41 27.98 6.49
CA GLY A 332 2.37 27.45 5.61
C GLY A 332 2.69 27.63 4.13
N ASP A 333 2.34 26.62 3.34
CA ASP A 333 2.48 26.60 1.89
C ASP A 333 1.11 26.71 1.22
N THR A 334 1.02 27.45 0.12
CA THR A 334 -0.24 27.59 -0.64
C THR A 334 -0.67 26.28 -1.32
N LYS A 335 0.29 25.38 -1.61
CA LYS A 335 0.09 24.11 -2.31
C LYS A 335 0.80 23.01 -1.54
N LEU A 336 0.13 21.88 -1.33
CA LEU A 336 0.69 20.70 -0.68
C LEU A 336 0.84 19.58 -1.70
N PHE A 337 2.06 19.13 -1.92
CA PHE A 337 2.41 18.02 -2.79
C PHE A 337 2.54 16.76 -1.95
N LEU A 338 1.68 15.78 -2.23
CA LEU A 338 1.70 14.51 -1.53
C LEU A 338 1.93 13.38 -2.56
N GLN A 339 2.94 12.54 -2.34
CA GLN A 339 3.25 11.41 -3.21
C GLN A 339 3.78 10.21 -2.42
N GLY A 340 3.31 9.02 -2.76
CA GLY A 340 3.80 7.77 -2.17
C GLY A 340 5.22 7.40 -2.62
N MET A 341 5.67 6.21 -2.19
CA MET A 341 6.94 5.60 -2.59
C MET A 341 8.19 6.43 -2.27
N GLY A 342 8.12 7.30 -1.25
CA GLY A 342 9.23 8.15 -0.80
C GLY A 342 9.09 9.63 -1.18
N GLY A 343 8.04 9.99 -1.91
CA GLY A 343 7.70 11.40 -2.16
C GLY A 343 7.30 12.18 -0.89
N PRO A 344 7.04 13.49 -1.03
CA PRO A 344 6.67 14.34 0.10
C PRO A 344 5.31 13.97 0.72
N GLY A 345 5.16 14.35 1.97
CA GLY A 345 3.90 14.46 2.68
C GLY A 345 3.62 15.92 3.09
N ALA A 346 2.72 16.10 4.05
CA ALA A 346 2.44 17.40 4.63
C ALA A 346 2.27 17.32 6.15
N GLU A 347 2.48 18.45 6.83
CA GLU A 347 2.13 18.64 8.23
C GLU A 347 1.11 19.76 8.38
N ILE A 348 0.16 19.60 9.30
CA ILE A 348 -0.89 20.57 9.61
C ILE A 348 -0.87 20.89 11.10
N VAL A 349 -0.90 22.18 11.42
CA VAL A 349 -0.94 22.71 12.78
C VAL A 349 -2.14 23.63 12.91
N ILE A 350 -2.93 23.46 13.97
CA ILE A 350 -4.00 24.40 14.33
C ILE A 350 -3.33 25.61 14.99
N PRO A 351 -3.52 26.86 14.51
CA PRO A 351 -2.87 28.02 15.10
C PRO A 351 -3.32 28.26 16.55
N ASP A 352 -2.42 28.77 17.39
CA ASP A 352 -2.73 29.07 18.80
C ASP A 352 -3.90 30.04 18.96
N ALA A 353 -4.06 30.99 18.03
CA ALA A 353 -5.20 31.89 18.01
C ALA A 353 -6.54 31.15 17.83
N ALA A 354 -6.59 30.13 16.97
CA ALA A 354 -7.79 29.32 16.78
C ALA A 354 -8.06 28.45 18.02
N ILE A 355 -7.02 27.88 18.63
CA ILE A 355 -7.14 27.13 19.90
C ILE A 355 -7.65 28.04 21.02
N ALA A 356 -7.14 29.27 21.13
CA ALA A 356 -7.59 30.24 22.14
C ALA A 356 -9.07 30.61 21.95
N GLN A 357 -9.52 30.80 20.70
CA GLN A 357 -10.92 31.04 20.38
C GLN A 357 -11.81 29.86 20.78
N LEU A 358 -11.41 28.62 20.47
CA LEU A 358 -12.15 27.42 20.85
C LEU A 358 -12.20 27.23 22.38
N LYS A 359 -11.08 27.48 23.08
CA LYS A 359 -11.03 27.47 24.56
C LYS A 359 -11.95 28.53 25.16
N ASN A 360 -12.03 29.72 24.55
CA ASN A 360 -12.93 30.78 24.98
C ASN A 360 -14.40 30.36 24.83
N LEU A 361 -14.77 29.81 23.67
CA LEU A 361 -16.12 29.27 23.46
C LEU A 361 -16.46 28.20 24.51
N TYR A 362 -15.53 27.28 24.79
CA TYR A 362 -15.74 26.22 25.78
C TYR A 362 -15.89 26.78 27.21
N LYS A 363 -14.96 27.63 27.65
CA LYS A 363 -14.92 28.13 29.04
C LYS A 363 -16.04 29.13 29.33
N ASN A 364 -16.32 30.06 28.40
CA ASN A 364 -17.20 31.21 28.63
C ASN A 364 -18.60 31.03 28.04
N GLU A 365 -18.72 30.40 26.86
CA GLU A 365 -20.02 30.14 26.23
C GLU A 365 -20.57 28.74 26.52
N LYS A 366 -19.81 27.94 27.29
CA LYS A 366 -20.18 26.58 27.71
C LYS A 366 -20.59 25.70 26.54
N ILE A 367 -19.89 25.80 25.40
CA ILE A 367 -20.18 24.95 24.25
C ILE A 367 -19.76 23.49 24.49
N GLY A 368 -20.44 22.56 23.84
CA GLY A 368 -19.97 21.20 23.61
C GLY A 368 -19.50 21.04 22.16
N LEU A 369 -18.26 20.57 21.96
CA LEU A 369 -17.75 20.27 20.62
C LEU A 369 -18.36 18.96 20.12
N LEU A 370 -19.11 19.01 19.02
CA LEU A 370 -19.78 17.86 18.42
C LEU A 370 -18.91 17.17 17.37
N SER A 371 -18.21 17.94 16.54
CA SER A 371 -17.32 17.42 15.50
C SER A 371 -16.16 18.39 15.25
N ALA A 372 -14.97 17.87 14.97
CA ALA A 372 -13.86 18.63 14.40
C ALA A 372 -13.18 17.84 13.29
N LYS A 373 -12.96 18.50 12.14
CA LYS A 373 -12.36 17.89 10.96
C LYS A 373 -11.40 18.86 10.30
N ILE A 374 -10.25 18.37 9.84
CA ILE A 374 -9.44 19.11 8.86
C ILE A 374 -9.98 18.81 7.48
N ARG A 375 -10.35 19.85 6.73
CA ARG A 375 -10.80 19.73 5.35
C ARG A 375 -9.73 20.22 4.38
N LEU A 376 -9.41 19.36 3.40
CA LEU A 376 -8.43 19.62 2.35
C LEU A 376 -9.06 19.37 0.98
N TYR A 377 -8.76 20.22 0.01
CA TYR A 377 -9.29 20.13 -1.35
C TYR A 377 -8.17 19.85 -2.33
N SER A 378 -8.43 19.06 -3.38
CA SER A 378 -7.50 18.94 -4.50
C SER A 378 -7.36 20.28 -5.21
N ASP A 379 -6.14 20.63 -5.63
CA ASP A 379 -5.91 21.90 -6.30
C ASP A 379 -6.49 21.89 -7.72
N LEU A 380 -7.29 22.91 -8.02
CA LEU A 380 -8.00 23.03 -9.30
C LEU A 380 -7.08 23.20 -10.51
N ALA A 381 -5.94 23.86 -10.33
CA ALA A 381 -5.02 24.18 -11.42
C ALA A 381 -3.96 23.10 -11.58
N LEU A 382 -3.26 22.77 -10.50
CA LEU A 382 -2.13 21.84 -10.50
C LEU A 382 -2.60 20.38 -10.52
N TRP A 383 -3.78 20.06 -10.00
CA TRP A 383 -4.32 18.69 -10.01
C TRP A 383 -5.49 18.47 -10.98
N ASN A 384 -5.47 19.17 -12.12
CA ASN A 384 -6.46 18.99 -13.19
C ASN A 384 -6.08 17.83 -14.13
N ASN A 385 -6.28 16.60 -13.67
CA ASN A 385 -5.99 15.39 -14.45
C ASN A 385 -6.99 14.26 -14.14
N SER A 386 -6.90 13.17 -14.89
CA SER A 386 -7.73 11.98 -14.74
C SER A 386 -7.05 10.84 -13.97
N TYR A 387 -5.94 11.10 -13.29
CA TYR A 387 -5.25 10.07 -12.51
C TYR A 387 -6.06 9.76 -11.24
N ALA A 388 -6.03 8.50 -10.81
CA ALA A 388 -6.75 8.07 -9.62
C ALA A 388 -6.28 8.87 -8.40
N LYS A 389 -7.20 9.57 -7.75
CA LYS A 389 -6.89 10.27 -6.50
C LYS A 389 -6.77 9.26 -5.36
N PRO A 390 -5.91 9.49 -4.35
CA PRO A 390 -5.88 8.67 -3.13
C PRO A 390 -7.28 8.59 -2.52
N ASP A 391 -7.72 7.42 -2.08
CA ASP A 391 -8.99 7.23 -1.38
C ASP A 391 -8.89 7.52 0.12
N THR A 392 -7.67 7.58 0.65
CA THR A 392 -7.34 7.90 2.03
C THR A 392 -5.91 8.44 2.14
N PHE A 393 -5.53 8.83 3.36
CA PHE A 393 -4.16 9.18 3.74
C PHE A 393 -3.76 8.45 5.03
N ALA A 394 -2.46 8.22 5.19
CA ALA A 394 -1.89 7.79 6.46
C ALA A 394 -1.67 9.04 7.32
N THR A 395 -2.54 9.22 8.32
CA THR A 395 -2.56 10.41 9.18
C THR A 395 -2.21 10.06 10.62
N LEU A 396 -1.27 10.82 11.20
CA LEU A 396 -0.73 10.56 12.53
C LEU A 396 -0.47 11.88 13.26
N ILE A 397 -0.47 11.84 14.59
CA ILE A 397 0.06 12.91 15.43
C ILE A 397 1.57 12.74 15.49
N LYS A 398 2.32 13.79 15.18
CA LYS A 398 3.77 13.85 15.35
C LYS A 398 4.12 14.42 16.72
N THR A 399 4.99 13.73 17.46
CA THR A 399 5.55 14.22 18.71
C THR A 399 7.06 14.32 18.56
N ILE A 400 7.63 15.47 18.93
CA ILE A 400 9.08 15.66 19.03
C ILE A 400 9.44 15.56 20.52
N GLY A 401 10.26 14.58 20.88
CA GLY A 401 10.77 14.37 22.22
C GLY A 401 11.81 15.43 22.62
N THR A 402 12.13 15.51 23.90
CA THR A 402 13.17 16.42 24.42
C THR A 402 14.58 16.06 23.93
N ASP A 403 14.77 14.81 23.50
CA ASP A 403 15.97 14.28 22.85
C ASP A 403 15.97 14.49 21.33
N ASN A 404 15.01 15.25 20.80
CA ASN A 404 14.78 15.49 19.38
C ASN A 404 14.37 14.23 18.59
N SER A 405 13.99 13.14 19.28
CA SER A 405 13.39 11.97 18.63
C SER A 405 11.99 12.33 18.10
N THR A 406 11.65 11.80 16.93
CA THR A 406 10.31 11.96 16.36
C THR A 406 9.54 10.66 16.52
N THR A 407 8.38 10.72 17.18
CA THR A 407 7.46 9.59 17.32
C THR A 407 6.10 9.94 16.70
N PHE A 408 5.38 8.90 16.29
CA PHE A 408 4.06 9.04 15.71
C PHE A 408 3.03 8.21 16.47
N SER A 409 1.84 8.75 16.64
CA SER A 409 0.72 8.04 17.27
C SER A 409 -0.57 8.26 16.49
N PHE A 410 -1.49 7.31 16.59
CA PHE A 410 -2.84 7.49 16.09
C PHE A 410 -3.57 8.62 16.85
N PHE A 411 -4.63 9.16 16.23
CA PHE A 411 -5.53 10.08 16.91
C PHE A 411 -6.30 9.35 18.02
N PRO A 412 -6.58 10.00 19.17
CA PRO A 412 -7.44 9.44 20.21
C PRO A 412 -8.85 9.13 19.68
N ASP A 413 -9.28 9.83 18.62
CA ASP A 413 -10.50 9.57 17.86
C ASP A 413 -10.62 8.10 17.40
N LYS A 414 -9.50 7.45 17.07
CA LYS A 414 -9.50 6.05 16.61
C LYS A 414 -10.14 5.14 17.65
N ASP A 415 -9.79 5.31 18.92
CA ASP A 415 -10.19 4.41 19.99
C ASP A 415 -11.57 4.79 20.54
N ILE A 416 -11.83 6.07 20.72
CA ILE A 416 -13.13 6.57 21.21
C ILE A 416 -14.26 6.26 20.23
N PHE A 417 -14.01 6.35 18.92
CA PHE A 417 -15.05 6.17 17.91
C PHE A 417 -14.95 4.83 17.14
N ALA A 418 -14.06 3.92 17.55
CA ALA A 418 -13.83 2.62 16.90
C ALA A 418 -15.13 1.84 16.63
N TYR A 419 -16.08 1.87 17.57
CA TYR A 419 -17.31 1.09 17.53
C TYR A 419 -18.51 1.82 16.91
N SER A 420 -18.34 3.09 16.51
CA SER A 420 -19.44 3.89 15.98
C SER A 420 -19.94 3.41 14.60
N GLY A 421 -19.15 2.60 13.87
CA GLY A 421 -19.42 2.18 12.49
C GLY A 421 -19.40 3.34 11.45
N VAL A 422 -19.45 4.58 11.91
CA VAL A 422 -19.53 5.82 11.12
C VAL A 422 -18.17 6.54 11.06
N TYR A 423 -17.31 6.33 12.05
CA TYR A 423 -15.99 6.95 12.08
C TYR A 423 -15.10 6.46 10.93
N LYS A 424 -14.58 7.43 10.17
CA LYS A 424 -13.48 7.24 9.25
C LYS A 424 -12.39 8.24 9.62
N MET A 425 -11.17 7.74 9.79
CA MET A 425 -9.99 8.57 10.05
C MET A 425 -9.81 9.61 8.94
N VAL A 426 -9.95 9.17 7.69
CA VAL A 426 -10.03 10.05 6.51
C VAL A 426 -11.27 9.67 5.69
N LYS A 427 -12.10 10.65 5.39
CA LYS A 427 -13.21 10.50 4.43
C LYS A 427 -12.87 11.26 3.16
N ALA A 428 -12.68 10.54 2.07
CA ALA A 428 -12.59 11.11 0.74
C ALA A 428 -13.99 11.31 0.13
N VAL A 429 -14.19 12.39 -0.62
CA VAL A 429 -15.44 12.75 -1.28
C VAL A 429 -15.16 13.26 -2.69
N ASP A 430 -16.04 12.90 -3.64
CA ASP A 430 -16.01 13.38 -5.02
C ASP A 430 -14.66 13.12 -5.72
N LEU A 431 -14.07 11.92 -5.54
CA LEU A 431 -12.76 11.57 -6.11
C LEU A 431 -12.71 11.60 -7.64
N ASP A 432 -13.87 11.44 -8.28
CA ASP A 432 -14.11 11.57 -9.73
C ASP A 432 -14.20 13.04 -10.20
N LYS A 433 -14.33 14.01 -9.29
CA LYS A 433 -14.43 15.45 -9.60
C LYS A 433 -13.14 16.20 -9.30
N ASN A 434 -13.08 17.47 -9.70
CA ASN A 434 -12.05 18.42 -9.31
C ASN A 434 -12.74 19.75 -8.93
N PRO A 435 -12.73 20.16 -7.64
CA PRO A 435 -11.93 19.59 -6.58
C PRO A 435 -12.62 18.37 -5.97
N ALA A 436 -11.84 17.32 -5.70
CA ALA A 436 -12.19 16.34 -4.68
C ALA A 436 -11.84 16.93 -3.32
N TYR A 437 -12.39 16.39 -2.23
CA TYR A 437 -11.99 16.82 -0.90
C TYR A 437 -11.87 15.66 0.10
N TYR A 438 -11.11 15.93 1.15
CA TYR A 438 -10.78 15.00 2.21
C TYR A 438 -11.12 15.62 3.55
N GLU A 439 -11.69 14.82 4.43
CA GLU A 439 -11.95 15.18 5.83
C GLU A 439 -11.17 14.26 6.76
N ILE A 440 -10.25 14.83 7.54
CA ILE A 440 -9.52 14.11 8.57
C ILE A 440 -10.24 14.35 9.91
N SER A 441 -10.77 13.29 10.50
CA SER A 441 -11.56 13.37 11.74
C SER A 441 -10.64 13.51 12.96
N ILE A 442 -10.79 14.59 13.72
CA ILE A 442 -9.94 14.96 14.86
C ILE A 442 -10.74 15.54 16.04
N THR A 443 -12.01 15.12 16.18
CA THR A 443 -12.93 15.60 17.22
C THR A 443 -12.37 15.40 18.61
N GLN A 444 -11.96 14.18 18.96
CA GLN A 444 -11.45 13.87 20.29
C GLN A 444 -10.11 14.56 20.53
N LEU A 445 -9.24 14.62 19.53
CA LEU A 445 -7.99 15.37 19.60
C LEU A 445 -8.24 16.84 19.97
N VAL A 446 -9.17 17.52 19.30
CA VAL A 446 -9.49 18.92 19.61
C VAL A 446 -10.17 19.06 20.97
N LYS A 447 -11.06 18.14 21.36
CA LYS A 447 -11.63 18.10 22.72
C LYS A 447 -10.55 18.03 23.78
N ASN A 448 -9.60 17.12 23.64
CA ASN A 448 -8.49 16.99 24.59
C ASN A 448 -7.68 18.31 24.71
N ILE A 449 -7.41 18.99 23.59
CA ILE A 449 -6.67 20.27 23.60
C ILE A 449 -7.46 21.37 24.34
N ILE A 450 -8.78 21.46 24.15
CA ILE A 450 -9.59 22.55 24.71
C ILE A 450 -10.09 22.28 26.13
N GLU A 451 -10.39 21.02 26.47
CA GLU A 451 -11.02 20.62 27.74
C GLU A 451 -9.97 20.13 28.76
N LYS A 452 -8.96 19.39 28.32
CA LYS A 452 -7.89 18.82 29.17
C LYS A 452 -6.57 19.57 29.07
N GLU A 453 -6.52 20.61 28.25
CA GLU A 453 -5.32 21.42 27.99
C GLU A 453 -4.12 20.59 27.48
N GLU A 454 -4.39 19.51 26.73
CA GLU A 454 -3.34 18.75 26.06
C GLU A 454 -2.59 19.59 25.00
N ALA A 455 -1.34 19.23 24.74
CA ALA A 455 -0.49 19.93 23.79
C ALA A 455 -1.04 19.84 22.35
N ASN A 456 -1.09 20.97 21.67
CA ASN A 456 -1.41 21.06 20.25
C ASN A 456 -0.20 20.62 19.42
N LYS A 457 -0.31 19.46 18.78
CA LYS A 457 0.78 18.79 18.06
C LYS A 457 0.52 18.77 16.55
N PRO A 458 1.57 18.78 15.70
CA PRO A 458 1.38 18.65 14.26
C PRO A 458 0.72 17.33 13.86
N ILE A 459 -0.15 17.43 12.87
CA ILE A 459 -0.79 16.30 12.20
C ILE A 459 0.01 16.02 10.92
N SER A 460 0.66 14.86 10.84
CA SER A 460 1.37 14.41 9.64
C SER A 460 0.40 13.68 8.71
N ILE A 461 0.54 13.92 7.40
CA ILE A 461 -0.28 13.36 6.33
C ILE A 461 0.64 12.84 5.23
N ASN A 462 0.53 11.55 4.93
CA ASN A 462 1.27 10.91 3.85
C ASN A 462 0.32 10.13 2.93
N ILE A 463 0.69 9.96 1.66
CA ILE A 463 -0.02 9.04 0.76
C ILE A 463 0.17 7.61 1.24
N GLY A 464 -0.94 6.90 1.30
CA GLY A 464 -1.02 5.50 1.69
C GLY A 464 -2.15 5.25 2.67
N SER A 465 -2.31 4.00 3.01
CA SER A 465 -3.29 3.50 3.98
C SER A 465 -2.57 2.67 5.03
N PHE A 466 -3.12 2.65 6.24
CA PHE A 466 -2.67 1.71 7.26
C PHE A 466 -3.12 0.30 6.88
N GLN A 467 -2.23 -0.67 7.08
CA GLN A 467 -2.55 -2.07 6.88
C GLN A 467 -3.38 -2.60 8.04
N THR A 468 -4.28 -3.54 7.73
CA THR A 468 -5.15 -4.20 8.69
C THR A 468 -4.86 -5.69 8.74
N SER A 469 -5.07 -6.27 9.92
CA SER A 469 -5.12 -7.71 10.10
C SER A 469 -6.28 -8.30 9.28
N SER A 470 -6.00 -9.30 8.45
CA SER A 470 -7.02 -10.00 7.66
C SER A 470 -8.01 -10.79 8.52
N SER A 471 -7.65 -11.15 9.76
CA SER A 471 -8.51 -11.91 10.67
C SER A 471 -9.39 -11.04 11.55
N THR A 472 -8.89 -9.88 11.99
CA THR A 472 -9.60 -9.01 12.95
C THR A 472 -10.07 -7.68 12.36
N GLY A 473 -9.53 -7.28 11.20
CA GLY A 473 -9.76 -5.95 10.61
C GLY A 473 -9.06 -4.80 11.37
N ALA A 474 -8.37 -5.09 12.47
CA ALA A 474 -7.68 -4.07 13.27
C ALA A 474 -6.42 -3.56 12.56
N LEU A 475 -6.06 -2.29 12.77
CA LEU A 475 -4.80 -1.72 12.26
C LEU A 475 -3.60 -2.45 12.86
N LEU A 476 -2.59 -2.76 12.03
CA LEU A 476 -1.38 -3.47 12.48
C LEU A 476 -0.40 -2.58 13.25
N GLY A 477 -0.51 -1.26 13.12
CA GLY A 477 0.34 -0.29 13.81
C GLY A 477 0.63 0.93 12.93
N THR A 478 1.32 1.93 13.48
CA THR A 478 1.64 3.19 12.79
C THR A 478 2.64 3.01 11.64
N ASP A 479 3.50 2.00 11.74
CA ASP A 479 4.57 1.77 10.76
C ASP A 479 4.15 0.84 9.61
N TYR A 480 3.00 0.17 9.74
CA TYR A 480 2.45 -0.74 8.73
C TYR A 480 1.54 0.02 7.79
N THR A 481 2.12 0.52 6.69
CA THR A 481 1.41 1.36 5.71
C THR A 481 1.76 0.96 4.29
N THR A 482 0.89 1.31 3.35
CA THR A 482 1.13 1.12 1.91
C THR A 482 2.08 2.16 1.31
N LYS A 483 2.65 3.07 2.12
CA LYS A 483 3.44 4.22 1.67
C LYS A 483 4.62 3.83 0.77
N ALA A 484 5.21 2.66 0.96
CA ALA A 484 6.38 2.20 0.22
C ALA A 484 6.07 1.73 -1.21
N TYR A 485 4.80 1.41 -1.51
CA TYR A 485 4.41 0.76 -2.77
C TYR A 485 3.11 1.32 -3.38
N THR A 486 2.55 2.40 -2.84
CA THR A 486 1.46 3.13 -3.47
C THR A 486 2.00 4.19 -4.45
N PRO A 487 1.67 4.11 -5.76
CA PRO A 487 2.15 5.08 -6.75
C PRO A 487 1.32 6.37 -6.77
N ASN A 488 0.26 6.44 -5.97
CA ASN A 488 -0.65 7.58 -5.93
C ASN A 488 0.09 8.86 -5.55
N ARG A 489 -0.41 9.97 -6.08
CA ARG A 489 0.02 11.33 -5.74
C ARG A 489 -1.14 12.30 -5.94
N ILE A 490 -1.06 13.47 -5.31
CA ILE A 490 -2.05 14.54 -5.40
C ILE A 490 -1.45 15.89 -5.00
N VAL A 491 -1.93 16.97 -5.62
CA VAL A 491 -1.69 18.33 -5.13
C VAL A 491 -2.95 18.83 -4.43
N LEU A 492 -2.82 19.26 -3.18
CA LEU A 492 -3.90 19.84 -2.37
C LEU A 492 -3.68 21.35 -2.20
N VAL A 493 -4.76 22.08 -1.93
CA VAL A 493 -4.69 23.47 -1.50
C VAL A 493 -4.27 23.49 -0.01
N GLY A 494 -3.22 24.26 0.31
CA GLY A 494 -2.69 24.42 1.66
C GLY A 494 -3.18 25.69 2.35
N SER A 495 -2.26 26.39 3.02
CA SER A 495 -2.48 27.70 3.66
C SER A 495 -2.50 28.84 2.63
N ASP A 496 -3.52 28.86 1.79
CA ASP A 496 -3.72 29.87 0.76
C ASP A 496 -4.76 30.93 1.20
N ALA A 497 -4.29 32.03 1.79
CA ALA A 497 -5.16 33.09 2.29
C ALA A 497 -6.03 33.75 1.20
N ASN A 498 -5.60 33.67 -0.06
CA ASN A 498 -6.33 34.23 -1.21
C ASN A 498 -7.41 33.27 -1.73
N ASN A 499 -7.41 32.01 -1.31
CA ASN A 499 -8.37 30.99 -1.71
C ASN A 499 -9.38 30.71 -0.59
N ALA A 500 -10.28 31.66 -0.35
CA ALA A 500 -11.25 31.57 0.75
C ALA A 500 -12.20 30.36 0.67
N GLN A 501 -12.39 29.79 -0.53
CA GLN A 501 -13.32 28.67 -0.74
C GLN A 501 -12.69 27.30 -0.47
N TYR A 502 -11.43 27.09 -0.86
CA TYR A 502 -10.80 25.77 -0.87
C TYR A 502 -9.53 25.66 -0.03
N LYS A 503 -9.12 26.72 0.68
CA LYS A 503 -7.97 26.64 1.60
C LYS A 503 -8.14 25.55 2.65
N ALA A 504 -7.03 25.02 3.14
CA ALA A 504 -7.03 24.07 4.24
C ALA A 504 -7.66 24.73 5.48
N GLN A 505 -8.63 24.05 6.11
CA GLN A 505 -9.34 24.60 7.27
C GLN A 505 -9.68 23.53 8.30
N LEU A 506 -9.71 23.96 9.56
CA LEU A 506 -10.39 23.26 10.64
C LEU A 506 -11.88 23.62 10.59
N LYS A 507 -12.72 22.62 10.33
CA LYS A 507 -14.18 22.72 10.38
C LYS A 507 -14.65 22.13 11.70
N VAL A 508 -15.36 22.92 12.50
CA VAL A 508 -15.97 22.45 13.75
C VAL A 508 -17.47 22.63 13.74
N ILE A 509 -18.15 21.75 14.47
CA ILE A 509 -19.56 21.87 14.80
C ILE A 509 -19.64 21.85 16.33
N TYR A 510 -20.31 22.83 16.92
CA TYR A 510 -20.53 22.90 18.36
C TYR A 510 -21.95 23.32 18.69
N SER A 511 -22.43 22.99 19.88
CA SER A 511 -23.71 23.46 20.40
C SER A 511 -23.50 24.10 21.77
N LYS A 512 -24.38 25.02 22.18
CA LYS A 512 -24.40 25.47 23.58
C LYS A 512 -24.90 24.32 24.44
N LYS A 513 -24.25 24.09 25.59
CA LYS A 513 -24.72 23.13 26.59
C LYS A 513 -26.01 23.60 27.23
#